data_AF-A0A510DXJ3-F1
#
_entry.id   AF-A0A510DXJ3-F1
#
_cell.length_a   1.000
_cell.length_b   1.000
_cell.length_c   1.000
_cell.angle_alpha   90.00
_cell.angle_beta   90.00
_cell.angle_gamma   90.00
#
_symmetry.space_group_name_H-M   'P 1'
#
loop_
_entity.id
_entity.type
_entity.pdbx_description
1 polymer ?
#
loop_
_entity_poly.entity_id
_entity_poly.type
_entity_poly.pdbx_seq_one_letter_code
_entity_poly.pdbx_strand_id
1 'polypeptide(L)'
;MDLSKLLKEIKEKSYATKEEVEEDINKLITTMRDTFPKNLERVKKEGKKTDDEEKEYHDLTQKLDDLKRKSNLTEMKKELKEISEKTEKLFEKLKKK
;
A
#
# COMPACT_ATOMS: atom_id res chain seq x y z
N MET A 1 4.37 -12.95 -0.86
CA MET A 1 4.49 -12.20 0.42
C MET A 1 3.10 -11.76 0.82
N ASP A 2 2.71 -11.92 2.08
CA ASP A 2 1.39 -11.48 2.54
C ASP A 2 1.40 -9.97 2.77
N LEU A 3 0.40 -9.25 2.25
CA LEU A 3 0.32 -7.79 2.36
C LEU A 3 0.28 -7.34 3.82
N SER A 4 -0.50 -8.01 4.67
CA SER A 4 -0.62 -7.64 6.09
C SER A 4 0.70 -7.81 6.83
N LYS A 5 1.47 -8.86 6.48
CA LYS A 5 2.82 -9.05 7.02
C LYS A 5 3.75 -7.90 6.60
N LEU A 6 3.78 -7.56 5.31
CA LEU A 6 4.61 -6.47 4.80
C LEU A 6 4.26 -5.12 5.45
N LEU A 7 2.97 -4.81 5.59
CA LEU A 7 2.52 -3.57 6.23
C LEU A 7 2.96 -3.49 7.70
N LYS A 8 2.93 -4.61 8.42
CA LYS A 8 3.43 -4.69 9.79
C LYS A 8 4.94 -4.47 9.84
N GLU A 9 5.70 -5.12 8.96
CA GLU A 9 7.16 -4.91 8.84
C GLU A 9 7.49 -3.44 8.60
N ILE A 10 6.81 -2.77 7.67
CA ILE A 10 7.01 -1.34 7.37
C ILE A 10 6.71 -0.43 8.58
N LYS A 11 5.65 -0.73 9.34
CA LYS A 11 5.25 0.06 10.53
C LYS A 11 6.29 -0.03 11.65
N GLU A 12 6.86 -1.21 11.86
CA GLU A 12 7.83 -1.51 12.93
C GLU A 12 9.29 -1.21 12.53
N LYS A 13 9.61 -1.22 11.23
CA LYS A 13 10.98 -1.04 10.75
C LYS A 13 11.49 0.37 11.02
N SER A 14 12.71 0.41 11.53
CA SER A 14 13.49 1.64 11.70
C SER A 14 14.45 1.77 10.53
N TYR A 15 14.07 2.56 9.54
CA TYR A 15 14.88 2.83 8.36
C TYR A 15 16.13 3.64 8.73
N ALA A 16 17.32 3.20 8.31
CA ALA A 16 18.56 3.94 8.46
C ALA A 16 18.91 4.74 7.20
N THR A 17 18.57 4.21 6.01
CA THR A 17 18.85 4.86 4.72
C THR A 17 17.58 5.07 3.89
N LYS A 18 17.68 5.90 2.85
CA LYS A 18 16.61 6.06 1.85
C LYS A 18 16.40 4.80 1.02
N GLU A 19 17.49 4.13 0.66
CA GLU A 19 17.46 2.91 -0.14
C GLU A 19 16.57 1.85 0.53
N GLU A 20 16.69 1.67 1.85
CA GLU A 20 15.83 0.74 2.58
C GLU A 20 14.34 1.11 2.50
N VAL A 21 14.02 2.42 2.51
CA VAL A 21 12.65 2.90 2.36
C VAL A 21 12.16 2.65 0.94
N GLU A 22 12.97 2.95 -0.07
CA GLU A 22 12.65 2.71 -1.48
C GLU A 22 12.44 1.22 -1.78
N GLU A 23 13.25 0.34 -1.21
CA GLU A 23 13.06 -1.11 -1.31
C GLU A 23 11.70 -1.54 -0.77
N ASP A 24 11.29 -1.04 0.40
CA ASP A 24 10.00 -1.41 0.97
C ASP A 24 8.83 -0.75 0.26
N ILE A 25 8.98 0.46 -0.26
CA ILE A 25 8.01 1.07 -1.20
C ILE A 25 7.84 0.15 -2.42
N ASN A 26 8.94 -0.31 -3.03
CA ASN A 26 8.90 -1.19 -4.19
C ASN A 26 8.20 -2.52 -3.87
N LYS A 27 8.51 -3.12 -2.71
CA LYS A 27 7.82 -4.32 -2.23
C LYS A 27 6.34 -4.07 -2.02
N LEU A 28 5.96 -2.91 -1.45
CA LEU A 28 4.57 -2.56 -1.18
C LEU A 28 3.79 -2.38 -2.48
N ILE A 29 4.32 -1.62 -3.44
CA ILE A 29 3.69 -1.45 -4.76
C ILE A 29 3.50 -2.81 -5.44
N THR A 30 4.53 -3.66 -5.44
CA THR A 30 4.48 -4.99 -6.06
C THR A 30 3.41 -5.86 -5.39
N THR A 31 3.45 -5.94 -4.06
CA THR A 31 2.50 -6.75 -3.28
C THR A 31 1.06 -6.25 -3.45
N MET A 32 0.86 -4.93 -3.46
CA MET A 32 -0.43 -4.31 -3.74
C MET A 32 -0.93 -4.66 -5.15
N ARG A 33 -0.06 -4.59 -6.18
CA ARG A 33 -0.39 -4.98 -7.57
C ARG A 33 -0.77 -6.45 -7.69
N ASP A 34 -0.12 -7.35 -6.96
CA ASP A 34 -0.44 -8.77 -6.99
C ASP A 34 -1.72 -9.14 -6.21
N THR A 35 -2.03 -8.38 -5.15
CA THR A 35 -3.07 -8.74 -4.18
C THR A 35 -4.38 -7.98 -4.43
N PHE A 36 -4.32 -6.72 -4.85
CA PHE A 36 -5.51 -5.89 -5.04
C PHE A 36 -6.46 -6.43 -6.11
N PRO A 37 -6.02 -6.77 -7.34
CA PRO A 37 -6.92 -7.24 -8.39
C PRO A 37 -7.66 -8.52 -8.02
N LYS A 38 -7.01 -9.44 -7.28
CA LYS A 38 -7.62 -10.69 -6.82
C LYS A 38 -8.76 -10.45 -5.82
N ASN A 39 -8.56 -9.53 -4.87
CA ASN A 39 -9.62 -9.15 -3.93
C ASN A 39 -10.73 -8.38 -4.61
N LEU A 40 -10.36 -7.48 -5.53
CA LEU A 40 -11.29 -6.69 -6.31
C LEU A 40 -12.21 -7.58 -7.15
N GLU A 41 -11.65 -8.56 -7.87
CA GLU A 41 -12.43 -9.50 -8.68
C GLU A 41 -13.42 -10.30 -7.83
N ARG A 42 -13.02 -10.73 -6.63
CA ARG A 42 -13.92 -11.40 -5.69
C ARG A 42 -15.11 -10.51 -5.32
N VAL A 43 -14.85 -9.26 -4.94
CA VAL A 43 -15.89 -8.29 -4.54
C VAL A 43 -16.79 -7.92 -5.73
N LYS A 44 -16.23 -7.79 -6.95
CA LYS A 44 -17.00 -7.57 -8.19
C LYS A 44 -17.91 -8.75 -8.51
N LYS A 45 -17.46 -9.99 -8.31
CA LYS A 45 -18.28 -11.21 -8.47
C LYS A 45 -19.46 -11.26 -7.51
N GLU A 46 -19.34 -10.63 -6.34
CA GLU A 46 -20.43 -10.47 -5.36
C GLU A 46 -21.39 -9.32 -5.72
N GLY A 47 -21.23 -8.69 -6.89
CA GLY A 47 -22.10 -7.62 -7.39
C GLY A 47 -21.90 -6.27 -6.71
N LYS A 48 -20.81 -6.09 -5.96
CA LYS A 48 -20.52 -4.86 -5.24
C LYS A 48 -19.77 -3.87 -6.13
N LYS A 49 -20.13 -2.59 -6.02
CA LYS A 49 -19.37 -1.51 -6.63
C LYS A 49 -18.00 -1.38 -5.94
N THR A 50 -16.97 -1.20 -6.76
CA THR A 50 -15.58 -1.10 -6.31
C THR A 50 -14.84 0.12 -6.85
N ASP A 51 -15.55 1.05 -7.49
CA ASP A 51 -14.96 2.22 -8.14
C ASP A 51 -14.19 3.09 -7.14
N ASP A 52 -14.71 3.27 -5.92
CA ASP A 52 -14.05 3.99 -4.85
C ASP A 52 -12.75 3.29 -4.42
N GLU A 53 -12.79 1.97 -4.25
CA GLU A 53 -11.61 1.18 -3.88
C GLU A 53 -10.55 1.19 -4.98
N GLU A 54 -10.94 1.13 -6.26
CA GLU A 54 -10.03 1.23 -7.41
C GLU A 54 -9.35 2.60 -7.47
N LYS A 55 -10.10 3.67 -7.21
CA LYS A 55 -9.57 5.03 -7.15
C LYS A 55 -8.62 5.21 -5.96
N GLU A 56 -9.00 4.72 -4.79
CA GLU A 56 -8.20 4.78 -3.56
C GLU A 56 -6.90 3.96 -3.73
N TYR A 57 -6.97 2.80 -4.38
CA TYR A 57 -5.79 2.02 -4.77
C TYR A 57 -4.86 2.81 -5.68
N HIS A 58 -5.39 3.42 -6.74
CA HIS A 58 -4.60 4.17 -7.70
C HIS A 58 -3.88 5.34 -7.02
N ASP A 59 -4.60 6.11 -6.21
CA ASP A 59 -4.06 7.23 -5.41
C ASP A 59 -2.93 6.77 -4.46
N LEU A 60 -3.11 5.63 -3.78
CA LEU A 60 -2.07 5.08 -2.90
C LEU A 60 -0.83 4.64 -3.69
N THR A 61 -1.00 3.95 -4.82
CA THR A 61 0.14 3.54 -5.65
C THR A 61 0.88 4.73 -6.25
N GLN A 62 0.17 5.79 -6.62
CA GLN A 62 0.79 7.01 -7.12
C GLN A 62 1.57 7.72 -6.01
N LYS A 63 1.00 7.84 -4.81
CA LYS A 63 1.69 8.40 -3.64
C LYS A 63 2.95 7.62 -3.29
N LEU A 64 2.94 6.29 -3.42
CA LEU A 64 4.13 5.46 -3.24
C LEU A 64 5.20 5.76 -4.30
N ASP A 65 4.82 5.98 -5.56
CA ASP A 65 5.79 6.36 -6.60
C ASP A 65 6.38 7.76 -6.36
N ASP A 66 5.53 8.73 -6.03
CA ASP A 66 5.95 10.10 -5.68
C ASP A 66 6.88 10.11 -4.47
N LEU A 67 6.65 9.22 -3.51
CA LEU A 67 7.48 9.10 -2.31
C LEU A 67 8.93 8.73 -2.62
N LYS A 68 9.18 7.91 -3.64
CA LYS A 68 10.55 7.55 -4.07
C LYS A 68 11.32 8.76 -4.57
N ARG A 69 10.63 9.75 -5.13
CA ARG A 69 11.25 10.97 -5.66
C ARG A 69 11.60 11.97 -4.56
N LYS A 70 11.15 11.72 -3.32
CA LYS A 70 11.45 12.61 -2.20
C LYS A 70 12.88 12.45 -1.74
N SER A 71 13.49 13.59 -1.42
CA SER A 71 14.88 13.65 -0.96
C SER A 71 15.01 13.64 0.58
N ASN A 72 13.92 13.61 1.34
CA ASN A 72 13.97 13.67 2.80
C ASN A 72 13.58 12.32 3.42
N LEU A 73 14.54 11.67 4.07
CA LEU A 73 14.35 10.37 4.70
C LEU A 73 13.28 10.39 5.82
N THR A 74 13.21 11.46 6.62
CA THR A 74 12.23 11.56 7.71
C THR A 74 10.81 11.70 7.17
N GLU A 75 10.63 12.51 6.13
CA GLU A 75 9.33 12.63 5.44
C GLU A 75 8.96 11.30 4.76
N MET A 76 9.93 10.66 4.09
CA MET A 76 9.71 9.36 3.46
C MET A 76 9.20 8.30 4.45
N LYS A 77 9.81 8.22 5.64
CA LYS A 77 9.35 7.29 6.69
C LYS A 77 7.94 7.59 7.15
N LYS A 78 7.64 8.87 7.42
CA LYS A 78 6.33 9.29 7.94
C LYS A 78 5.23 8.96 6.92
N GLU A 79 5.42 9.39 5.68
CA GLU A 79 4.44 9.16 4.62
C GLU A 79 4.30 7.69 4.27
N LEU A 80 5.39 6.91 4.25
CA LEU A 80 5.30 5.46 4.04
C LEU A 80 4.41 4.79 5.11
N LYS A 81 4.53 5.21 6.38
CA LYS A 81 3.66 4.70 7.45
C LYS A 81 2.21 5.11 7.23
N GLU A 82 1.94 6.37 6.92
CA GLU A 82 0.58 6.85 6.64
C GLU A 82 -0.07 6.12 5.45
N ILE A 83 0.69 5.91 4.37
CA ILE A 83 0.23 5.15 3.20
C ILE A 83 0.00 3.69 3.56
N SER A 84 0.85 3.10 4.40
CA SER A 84 0.68 1.72 4.88
C SER A 84 -0.60 1.54 5.69
N GLU A 85 -0.94 2.50 6.56
CA GLU A 85 -2.21 2.49 7.29
C GLU A 85 -3.43 2.62 6.38
N LYS A 86 -3.35 3.49 5.36
CA LYS A 86 -4.43 3.63 4.37
C LYS A 86 -4.59 2.36 3.52
N THR A 87 -3.47 1.73 3.14
CA THR A 87 -3.46 0.46 2.42
C THR A 87 -4.14 -0.62 3.26
N GLU A 88 -3.83 -0.73 4.55
CA GLU A 88 -4.48 -1.68 5.45
C GLU A 88 -6.01 -1.49 5.47
N LYS A 89 -6.46 -0.25 5.65
CA LYS A 89 -7.90 0.10 5.65
C LYS A 89 -8.59 -0.25 4.34
N LEU A 90 -7.95 0.03 3.19
CA LEU A 90 -8.49 -0.31 1.88
C LEU A 90 -8.72 -1.81 1.73
N PHE A 91 -7.74 -2.62 2.11
CA PHE A 91 -7.85 -4.08 2.04
C PHE A 91 -8.82 -4.65 3.09
N GLU A 92 -8.95 -4.03 4.26
CA GLU A 92 -10.01 -4.38 5.21
C GLU A 92 -11.41 -4.10 4.65
N LYS A 93 -11.63 -2.96 3.97
CA LYS A 93 -12.91 -2.65 3.29
C LYS A 93 -13.26 -3.74 2.28
N LEU A 94 -12.31 -4.17 1.47
CA LEU A 94 -12.49 -5.24 0.47
C LEU A 94 -12.70 -6.64 1.09
N LYS A 95 -12.19 -6.88 2.31
CA LYS A 95 -12.40 -8.15 3.02
C LYS A 95 -13.76 -8.23 3.72
N LYS A 96 -14.24 -7.09 4.24
CA LYS A 96 -15.49 -6.97 5.02
C LYS A 96 -16.73 -6.72 4.16
N LYS A 97 -16.54 -6.24 2.92
CA LYS A 97 -17.56 -6.38 1.87
C LYS A 97 -17.63 -7.86 1.56
#